data_AF-A0A3N4HQF4-F1
#
_entry.id   AF-A0A3N4HQF4-F1
#
_cell.length_a   1.000
_cell.length_b   1.000
_cell.length_c   1.000
_cell.angle_alpha   90.00
_cell.angle_beta   90.00
_cell.angle_gamma   90.00
#
_symmetry.space_group_name_H-M   'P 1'
#
loop_
_entity.id
_entity.type
_entity.pdbx_description
1 polymer ?
#
loop_
_entity_poly.entity_id
_entity_poly.type
_entity_poly.pdbx_seq_one_letter_code
_entity_poly.pdbx_strand_id
1 'polypeptide(L)'
;MPNIPNSSSKRHQHFNLPCEYIPSKTRPYRLYEGEVILMPQDKDIPTSLDDYEPFEEACDYERMKQTIHDFWNIPRITQILIPSRSWTRAGSSLCYSTVYRVLTAKKGVMYEYTDTWTSDYGSGPQLLRHLWEDGTRGPWIQGTLSAESIERIEREQREWRERGKVPITAERHAALFGVDELKWMETGRQAVNDRRHAALFWVLSGKPGVETEEERKAFEELWEKHVETGCIWDRRKKKCGPIPPEREPEVWRKARMYSQLQWD
;
A
#
# COMPACT_ATOMS: atom_id res chain seq x y z
N MET A 1 33.67 -14.24 -26.16
CA MET A 1 32.69 -14.27 -25.05
C MET A 1 32.52 -12.85 -24.53
N PRO A 2 31.37 -12.20 -24.70
CA PRO A 2 31.17 -10.84 -24.20
C PRO A 2 30.69 -10.84 -22.74
N ASN A 3 31.33 -10.00 -21.92
CA ASN A 3 31.01 -9.71 -20.53
C ASN A 3 29.66 -8.99 -20.42
N ILE A 4 28.77 -9.51 -19.56
CA ILE A 4 27.52 -8.84 -19.17
C ILE A 4 27.80 -8.06 -17.87
N PRO A 5 27.60 -6.74 -17.82
CA PRO A 5 27.78 -5.98 -16.59
C PRO A 5 26.56 -6.14 -15.66
N ASN A 6 26.87 -6.43 -14.39
CA ASN A 6 25.97 -6.49 -13.24
C ASN A 6 25.12 -5.21 -13.14
N SER A 7 23.79 -5.35 -13.30
CA SER A 7 22.87 -4.24 -13.06
C SER A 7 22.66 -4.06 -11.55
N SER A 8 23.04 -2.89 -11.07
CA SER A 8 22.91 -2.43 -9.69
C SER A 8 21.46 -2.45 -9.20
N SER A 9 21.28 -3.09 -8.04
CA SER A 9 20.07 -3.07 -7.21
C SER A 9 19.68 -1.62 -6.86
N LYS A 10 18.51 -1.18 -7.30
CA LYS A 10 17.94 0.11 -6.92
C LYS A 10 17.23 -0.05 -5.58
N ARG A 11 17.84 0.56 -4.55
CA ARG A 11 17.31 0.76 -3.20
C ARG A 11 15.90 1.32 -3.25
N HIS A 12 14.95 0.63 -2.62
CA HIS A 12 13.69 1.23 -2.21
C HIS A 12 13.96 2.20 -1.07
N GLN A 13 13.67 3.49 -1.29
CA GLN A 13 13.64 4.48 -0.22
C GLN A 13 12.36 4.27 0.59
N HIS A 14 12.51 3.65 1.76
CA HIS A 14 11.46 3.56 2.77
C HIS A 14 11.32 4.93 3.46
N PHE A 15 10.07 5.36 3.66
CA PHE A 15 9.73 6.51 4.48
C PHE A 15 10.10 6.20 5.93
N ASN A 16 11.19 6.80 6.41
CA ASN A 16 11.59 6.78 7.81
C ASN A 16 10.63 7.63 8.64
N LEU A 17 9.58 7.02 9.20
CA LEU A 17 9.02 7.51 10.45
C LEU A 17 9.78 6.82 11.58
N PRO A 18 10.44 7.54 12.49
CA PRO A 18 11.15 6.94 13.61
C PRO A 18 10.11 6.47 14.64
N CYS A 19 9.59 5.27 14.46
CA CYS A 19 9.14 4.50 15.61
C CYS A 19 10.44 4.00 16.26
N GLU A 20 10.99 4.77 17.21
CA GLU A 20 12.10 4.33 18.04
C GLU A 20 11.63 3.11 18.83
N TYR A 21 11.85 1.93 18.26
CA TYR A 21 11.56 0.68 18.93
C TYR A 21 12.64 0.45 19.98
N ILE A 22 12.30 0.72 21.24
CA ILE A 22 13.09 0.29 22.39
C ILE A 22 12.83 -1.21 22.56
N PRO A 23 13.82 -2.09 22.33
CA PRO A 23 13.64 -3.52 22.54
C PRO A 23 13.29 -3.76 24.00
N SER A 24 12.05 -4.13 24.28
CA SER A 24 11.63 -4.52 25.62
C SER A 24 12.45 -5.73 26.03
N LYS A 25 13.38 -5.57 26.99
CA LYS A 25 14.25 -6.62 27.55
C LYS A 25 13.49 -7.80 28.18
N THR A 26 12.16 -7.69 28.26
CA THR A 26 11.26 -8.61 28.97
C THR A 26 10.34 -9.42 28.07
N ARG A 27 10.43 -9.31 26.72
CA ARG A 27 9.53 -10.05 25.81
C ARG A 27 10.30 -11.08 24.97
N PRO A 28 9.88 -12.36 24.93
CA PRO A 28 10.57 -13.39 24.18
C PRO A 28 10.32 -13.23 22.68
N TYR A 29 11.36 -12.83 21.95
CA TYR A 29 11.41 -12.94 20.48
C TYR A 29 11.91 -14.33 20.14
N ARG A 30 11.33 -14.97 19.12
CA ARG A 30 11.92 -16.17 18.53
C ARG A 30 12.82 -15.72 17.39
N LEU A 31 14.12 -16.00 17.52
CA LEU A 31 15.05 -15.94 16.40
C LEU A 31 14.65 -17.04 15.42
N TYR A 32 14.44 -16.67 14.16
CA TYR A 32 14.31 -17.62 13.07
C TYR A 32 15.49 -17.34 12.14
N GLU A 33 16.39 -18.32 11.99
CA GLU A 33 17.48 -18.28 10.99
C GLU A 33 18.40 -17.03 11.04
N GLY A 34 18.57 -16.41 12.21
CA GLY A 34 19.50 -15.28 12.41
C GLY A 34 18.88 -13.89 12.23
N GLU A 35 17.64 -13.80 11.76
CA GLU A 35 16.87 -12.55 11.72
C GLU A 35 15.86 -12.50 12.88
N VAL A 36 15.68 -11.30 13.44
CA VAL A 36 14.71 -11.09 14.52
C VAL A 36 13.34 -10.88 13.86
N ILE A 37 12.53 -11.93 13.87
CA ILE A 37 11.14 -11.88 13.40
C ILE A 37 10.23 -11.41 14.52
N LEU A 38 9.38 -10.43 14.21
CA LEU A 38 8.36 -9.91 15.09
C LEU A 38 7.11 -10.80 15.02
N MET A 39 7.10 -11.79 15.91
CA MET A 39 5.99 -12.73 16.05
C MET A 39 4.91 -12.23 17.02
N PRO A 40 3.62 -12.34 16.68
CA PRO A 40 2.54 -12.09 17.62
C PRO A 40 2.54 -13.19 18.70
N GLN A 41 2.33 -12.80 19.97
CA GLN A 41 2.17 -13.76 21.08
C GLN A 41 0.69 -14.12 21.22
N ASP A 42 0.39 -15.34 21.66
CA ASP A 42 -1.01 -15.81 21.76
C ASP A 42 -1.91 -14.98 22.68
N LYS A 43 -1.33 -14.35 23.70
CA LYS A 43 -2.03 -13.41 24.59
C LYS A 43 -2.43 -12.10 23.88
N ASP A 44 -1.69 -11.76 22.83
CA ASP A 44 -1.86 -10.60 21.99
C ASP A 44 -2.60 -11.00 20.68
N ILE A 45 -3.44 -12.04 20.71
CA ILE A 45 -4.28 -12.44 19.57
C ILE A 45 -5.70 -12.67 20.12
N PRO A 46 -6.74 -12.02 19.56
CA PRO A 46 -8.09 -12.21 20.05
C PRO A 46 -8.53 -13.68 19.97
N THR A 47 -9.17 -14.14 21.03
CA THR A 47 -9.68 -15.51 21.15
C THR A 47 -11.12 -15.60 20.65
N SER A 48 -11.95 -14.58 20.89
CA SER A 48 -13.33 -14.53 20.42
C SER A 48 -13.40 -14.15 18.95
N LEU A 49 -14.37 -14.71 18.24
CA LEU A 49 -14.69 -14.31 16.87
C LEU A 49 -15.32 -12.91 16.83
N ASP A 50 -16.02 -12.50 17.89
CA ASP A 50 -16.67 -11.19 18.00
C ASP A 50 -15.66 -10.02 18.06
N ASP A 51 -14.40 -10.33 18.41
CA ASP A 51 -13.31 -9.37 18.39
C ASP A 51 -12.74 -9.14 16.99
N TYR A 52 -13.31 -9.78 15.96
CA TYR A 52 -12.92 -9.64 14.56
C TYR A 52 -14.02 -9.01 13.72
N GLU A 53 -13.60 -8.28 12.67
CA GLU A 53 -14.49 -7.68 11.68
C GLU A 53 -14.12 -8.15 10.26
N PRO A 54 -15.06 -8.17 9.30
CA PRO A 54 -14.76 -8.52 7.92
C PRO A 54 -13.67 -7.64 7.32
N PHE A 55 -12.78 -8.24 6.52
CA PHE A 55 -11.77 -7.48 5.78
C PHE A 55 -12.40 -6.85 4.52
N GLU A 56 -12.81 -5.58 4.61
CA GLU A 56 -13.66 -4.91 3.62
C GLU A 56 -12.93 -4.38 2.37
N GLU A 57 -11.61 -4.27 2.38
CA GLU A 57 -10.85 -3.74 1.24
C GLU A 57 -10.77 -4.80 0.11
N ALA A 58 -11.78 -4.82 -0.77
CA ALA A 58 -12.00 -5.88 -1.77
C ALA A 58 -10.77 -6.28 -2.61
N CYS A 59 -9.96 -5.31 -3.05
CA CYS A 59 -8.74 -5.58 -3.79
C CYS A 59 -7.67 -6.30 -2.94
N ASP A 60 -7.52 -5.89 -1.68
CA ASP A 60 -6.56 -6.48 -0.75
C ASP A 60 -7.07 -7.83 -0.22
N TYR A 61 -8.39 -7.99 -0.09
CA TYR A 61 -9.04 -9.24 0.26
C TYR A 61 -8.73 -10.35 -0.75
N GLU A 62 -9.01 -10.12 -2.04
CA GLU A 62 -8.75 -11.14 -3.06
C GLU A 62 -7.25 -11.43 -3.21
N ARG A 63 -6.39 -10.41 -3.05
CA ARG A 63 -4.94 -10.60 -3.05
C ARG A 63 -4.48 -11.47 -1.88
N MET A 64 -4.95 -11.20 -0.67
CA MET A 64 -4.59 -11.97 0.52
C MET A 64 -5.09 -13.41 0.43
N LYS A 65 -6.34 -13.58 -0.03
CA LYS A 65 -6.93 -14.89 -0.29
C LYS A 65 -6.13 -15.70 -1.30
N GLN A 66 -5.71 -15.08 -2.41
CA GLN A 66 -4.84 -15.71 -3.40
C GLN A 66 -3.49 -16.09 -2.79
N THR A 67 -2.89 -15.19 -2.03
CA THR A 67 -1.62 -15.42 -1.33
C THR A 67 -1.71 -16.63 -0.41
N ILE A 68 -2.70 -16.70 0.47
CA ILE A 68 -2.89 -17.85 1.37
C ILE A 68 -3.10 -19.15 0.58
N HIS A 69 -3.85 -19.09 -0.51
CA HIS A 69 -4.08 -20.26 -1.36
C HIS A 69 -2.78 -20.78 -1.99
N ASP A 70 -1.93 -19.88 -2.52
CA ASP A 70 -0.67 -20.23 -3.19
C ASP A 70 0.34 -20.92 -2.27
N PHE A 71 0.32 -20.57 -0.98
CA PHE A 71 1.30 -21.00 0.01
C PHE A 71 0.89 -22.25 0.82
N TRP A 72 -0.41 -22.53 0.98
CA TRP A 72 -0.86 -23.63 1.84
C TRP A 72 -1.93 -24.55 1.22
N ASN A 73 -2.48 -24.24 0.05
CA ASN A 73 -3.51 -25.04 -0.63
C ASN A 73 -4.64 -25.49 0.33
N ILE A 74 -5.12 -24.57 1.16
CA ILE A 74 -6.18 -24.83 2.15
C ILE A 74 -7.58 -24.91 1.48
N PRO A 75 -8.59 -25.46 2.16
CA PRO A 75 -9.96 -25.44 1.66
C PRO A 75 -10.41 -24.03 1.28
N ARG A 76 -11.35 -23.94 0.32
CA ARG A 76 -11.87 -22.67 -0.20
C ARG A 76 -12.17 -21.68 0.92
N ILE A 77 -11.47 -20.54 0.90
CA ILE A 77 -11.67 -19.43 1.84
C ILE A 77 -13.01 -18.76 1.55
N THR A 78 -13.85 -18.66 2.58
CA THR A 78 -15.15 -17.99 2.52
C THR A 78 -15.06 -16.56 3.05
N GLN A 79 -14.22 -16.33 4.05
CA GLN A 79 -14.05 -15.01 4.65
C GLN A 79 -12.68 -14.87 5.31
N ILE A 80 -12.17 -13.64 5.33
CA ILE A 80 -10.99 -13.23 6.06
C ILE A 80 -11.45 -12.11 6.99
N LEU A 81 -11.12 -12.24 8.28
CA LEU A 81 -11.44 -11.25 9.29
C LEU A 81 -10.16 -10.63 9.85
N ILE A 82 -10.23 -9.36 10.19
CA ILE A 82 -9.18 -8.58 10.84
C ILE A 82 -9.57 -8.28 12.29
N PRO A 83 -8.62 -8.20 13.24
CA PRO A 83 -8.94 -7.78 14.60
C PRO A 83 -9.62 -6.40 14.62
N SER A 84 -10.72 -6.30 15.37
CA SER A 84 -11.52 -5.09 15.50
C SER A 84 -10.73 -3.92 16.10
N ARG A 85 -11.12 -2.69 15.73
CA ARG A 85 -10.49 -1.46 16.22
C ARG A 85 -10.60 -1.27 17.73
N SER A 86 -11.62 -1.84 18.37
CA SER A 86 -11.78 -1.83 19.83
C SER A 86 -10.68 -2.60 20.53
N TRP A 87 -10.23 -3.71 19.94
CA TRP A 87 -9.18 -4.54 20.49
C TRP A 87 -7.79 -3.90 20.31
N THR A 88 -7.53 -3.28 19.16
CA THR A 88 -6.23 -2.62 18.88
C THR A 88 -5.96 -1.37 19.74
N ARG A 89 -7.00 -0.70 20.27
CA ARG A 89 -6.85 0.44 21.19
C ARG A 89 -6.41 0.04 22.61
N ALA A 90 -6.57 -1.22 23.00
CA ALA A 90 -6.35 -1.68 24.37
C ALA A 90 -4.88 -1.92 24.75
N GLY A 91 -3.92 -1.46 23.95
CA GLY A 91 -2.48 -1.55 24.26
C GLY A 91 -1.70 -2.57 23.41
N SER A 92 -2.26 -3.09 22.32
CA SER A 92 -1.46 -3.80 21.31
C SER A 92 -0.61 -2.76 20.58
N SER A 93 0.69 -2.76 20.86
CA SER A 93 1.67 -1.86 20.23
C SER A 93 1.54 -1.91 18.69
N LEU A 94 1.69 -0.73 18.07
CA LEU A 94 1.65 -0.47 16.62
C LEU A 94 2.72 -1.24 15.81
N CYS A 95 3.51 -2.10 16.45
CA CYS A 95 4.67 -2.79 15.87
C CYS A 95 4.47 -4.31 15.70
N TYR A 96 3.26 -4.85 15.90
CA TYR A 96 3.02 -6.29 15.77
C TYR A 96 2.34 -6.67 14.46
N SER A 97 2.81 -7.79 13.91
CA SER A 97 2.20 -8.50 12.78
C SER A 97 0.71 -8.76 13.08
N THR A 98 -0.16 -8.31 12.17
CA THR A 98 -1.61 -8.50 12.32
C THR A 98 -1.98 -9.95 12.08
N VAL A 99 -2.74 -10.55 13.00
CA VAL A 99 -3.23 -11.92 12.88
C VAL A 99 -4.67 -11.92 12.37
N TYR A 100 -4.85 -12.38 11.14
CA TYR A 100 -6.14 -12.52 10.48
C TYR A 100 -6.78 -13.86 10.82
N ARG A 101 -8.11 -13.89 10.90
CA ARG A 101 -8.90 -15.13 10.92
C ARG A 101 -9.29 -15.51 9.51
N VAL A 102 -9.05 -16.75 9.13
CA VAL A 102 -9.40 -17.29 7.82
C VAL A 102 -10.46 -18.35 8.01
N LEU A 103 -11.67 -18.03 7.56
CA LEU A 103 -12.81 -18.96 7.55
C LEU A 103 -12.83 -19.71 6.23
N THR A 104 -13.08 -21.02 6.29
CA THR A 104 -13.15 -21.87 5.10
C THR A 104 -14.54 -22.44 4.88
N ALA A 105 -14.78 -22.94 3.67
CA ALA A 105 -16.03 -23.60 3.29
C ALA A 105 -16.26 -24.91 4.05
N LYS A 106 -15.20 -25.51 4.62
CA LYS A 106 -15.32 -26.72 5.43
C LYS A 106 -15.69 -26.32 6.86
N LYS A 107 -16.89 -26.73 7.30
CA LYS A 107 -17.40 -26.45 8.64
C LYS A 107 -16.37 -26.88 9.70
N GLY A 108 -16.13 -26.00 10.68
CA GLY A 108 -15.22 -26.24 11.79
C GLY A 108 -13.73 -26.12 11.45
N VAL A 109 -13.38 -25.77 10.20
CA VAL A 109 -11.98 -25.57 9.80
C VAL A 109 -11.70 -24.09 9.65
N MET A 110 -10.91 -23.58 10.59
CA MET A 110 -10.48 -22.19 10.66
C MET A 110 -8.96 -22.12 10.76
N TYR A 111 -8.40 -21.03 10.27
CA TYR A 111 -6.98 -20.75 10.40
C TYR A 111 -6.74 -19.35 10.96
N GLU A 112 -5.57 -19.18 11.56
CA GLU A 112 -4.97 -17.87 11.79
C GLU A 112 -3.86 -17.67 10.77
N TYR A 113 -3.82 -16.48 10.16
CA TYR A 113 -2.82 -16.09 9.18
C TYR A 113 -2.12 -14.82 9.66
N THR A 114 -0.80 -14.70 9.42
CA THR A 114 -0.07 -13.46 9.71
C THR A 114 1.05 -13.24 8.70
N ASP A 115 1.17 -11.99 8.26
CA ASP A 115 2.36 -11.48 7.57
C ASP A 115 3.31 -10.93 8.62
N THR A 116 4.46 -11.58 8.78
CA THR A 116 5.43 -11.13 9.79
C THR A 116 6.35 -10.06 9.26
N TRP A 117 6.97 -9.32 10.19
CA TRP A 117 7.96 -8.30 9.89
C TRP A 117 9.28 -8.66 10.55
N THR A 118 10.38 -8.35 9.88
CA THR A 118 11.72 -8.40 10.49
C THR A 118 11.97 -7.12 11.28
N SER A 119 12.97 -7.13 12.17
CA SER A 119 13.30 -5.97 13.02
C SER A 119 13.72 -4.71 12.25
N ASP A 120 14.14 -4.85 10.99
CA ASP A 120 14.46 -3.76 10.06
C ASP A 120 13.26 -3.36 9.19
N TYR A 121 12.05 -3.77 9.57
CA TYR A 121 10.79 -3.52 8.84
C TYR A 121 10.73 -4.14 7.44
N GLY A 122 11.58 -5.13 7.17
CA GLY A 122 11.46 -6.01 6.02
C GLY A 122 10.25 -6.96 6.14
N SER A 123 9.86 -7.54 5.01
CA SER A 123 8.84 -8.58 4.99
C SER A 123 9.44 -9.88 5.54
N GLY A 124 8.89 -10.35 6.66
CA GLY A 124 9.21 -11.66 7.21
C GLY A 124 8.42 -12.79 6.52
N PRO A 125 8.54 -14.03 7.01
CA PRO A 125 7.76 -15.16 6.51
C PRO A 125 6.26 -14.96 6.73
N GLN A 126 5.49 -15.51 5.80
CA GLN A 126 4.06 -15.65 5.95
C GLN A 126 3.77 -16.94 6.72
N LEU A 127 2.90 -16.87 7.72
CA LEU A 127 2.64 -17.98 8.62
C LEU A 127 1.14 -18.26 8.72
N LEU A 128 0.82 -19.55 8.78
CA LEU A 128 -0.55 -20.03 8.98
C LEU A 128 -0.57 -21.05 10.12
N ARG A 129 -1.62 -21.07 10.92
CA ARG A 129 -1.88 -22.16 11.86
C ARG A 129 -3.34 -22.52 11.91
N HIS A 130 -3.63 -23.77 12.26
CA HIS A 130 -4.99 -24.23 12.47
C HIS A 130 -5.56 -23.68 13.78
N LEU A 131 -6.85 -23.33 13.76
CA LEU A 131 -7.65 -23.06 14.95
C LEU A 131 -8.78 -24.09 15.02
N TRP A 132 -8.82 -24.86 16.11
CA TRP A 132 -9.89 -25.80 16.37
C TRP A 132 -11.13 -25.10 16.98
N GLU A 133 -12.29 -25.75 16.90
CA GLU A 133 -13.56 -25.20 17.42
C GLU A 133 -13.54 -24.95 18.94
N ASP A 134 -12.69 -25.67 19.67
CA ASP A 134 -12.48 -25.48 21.11
C ASP A 134 -11.60 -24.27 21.46
N GLY A 135 -11.13 -23.53 20.45
CA GLY A 135 -10.21 -22.40 20.60
C GLY A 135 -8.73 -22.79 20.72
N THR A 136 -8.41 -24.09 20.69
CA THR A 136 -7.03 -24.56 20.66
C THR A 136 -6.34 -24.05 19.40
N ARG A 137 -5.09 -23.62 19.54
CA ARG A 137 -4.25 -23.08 18.45
C ARG A 137 -3.14 -24.04 18.10
N GLY A 138 -2.95 -24.28 16.80
CA GLY A 138 -1.88 -25.12 16.29
C GLY A 138 -0.52 -24.42 16.30
N PRO A 139 0.56 -25.13 15.95
CA PRO A 139 1.83 -24.49 15.66
C PRO A 139 1.72 -23.61 14.41
N TRP A 140 2.48 -22.52 14.37
CA TRP A 140 2.69 -21.74 13.16
C TRP A 140 3.48 -22.55 12.14
N ILE A 141 2.99 -22.56 10.90
CA ILE A 141 3.58 -23.26 9.76
C ILE A 141 3.87 -22.22 8.69
N GLN A 142 5.12 -22.19 8.24
CA GLN A 142 5.52 -21.37 7.10
C GLN A 142 5.00 -21.98 5.81
N GLY A 143 4.43 -21.14 4.95
CA GLY A 143 3.92 -21.56 3.66
C GLY A 143 5.06 -21.86 2.70
N THR A 144 4.81 -22.77 1.77
CA THR A 144 5.69 -23.01 0.63
C THR A 144 4.90 -22.79 -0.65
N LEU A 145 5.45 -21.96 -1.54
CA LEU A 145 4.80 -21.76 -2.83
C LEU A 145 4.72 -23.07 -3.59
N SER A 146 3.54 -23.39 -4.12
CA SER A 146 3.40 -24.51 -5.04
C SER A 146 4.19 -24.25 -6.34
N ALA A 147 4.62 -25.32 -7.02
CA ALA A 147 5.29 -25.20 -8.31
C ALA A 147 4.44 -24.42 -9.34
N GLU A 148 3.12 -24.64 -9.32
CA GLU A 148 2.16 -23.90 -10.14
C GLU A 148 2.15 -22.40 -9.83
N SER A 149 2.22 -22.03 -8.54
CA SER A 149 2.27 -20.62 -8.11
C SER A 149 3.59 -19.97 -8.53
N ILE A 150 4.71 -20.69 -8.41
CA ILE A 150 6.02 -20.23 -8.88
C ILE A 150 5.96 -19.95 -10.40
N GLU A 151 5.49 -20.92 -11.19
CA GLU A 151 5.38 -20.76 -12.64
C GLU A 151 4.46 -19.59 -13.03
N ARG A 152 3.32 -19.42 -12.34
CA ARG A 152 2.39 -18.32 -12.58
C ARG A 152 3.04 -16.96 -12.31
N ILE A 153 3.72 -16.81 -11.17
CA ILE A 153 4.43 -15.57 -10.81
C ILE A 153 5.54 -15.29 -11.82
N GLU A 154 6.32 -16.30 -12.21
CA GLU A 154 7.39 -16.15 -13.20
C GLU A 154 6.86 -15.73 -14.58
N ARG A 155 5.71 -16.29 -15.00
CA ARG A 155 5.04 -15.91 -16.24
C ARG A 155 4.53 -14.48 -16.18
N GLU A 156 3.84 -14.08 -15.12
CA GLU A 156 3.38 -12.70 -14.93
C GLU A 156 4.53 -11.70 -14.94
N GLN A 157 5.65 -12.02 -14.28
CA GLN A 157 6.85 -11.20 -14.31
C GLN A 157 7.50 -11.14 -15.71
N ARG A 158 7.44 -12.24 -16.48
CA ARG A 158 7.93 -12.27 -17.86
C ARG A 158 7.05 -11.39 -18.74
N GLU A 159 5.74 -11.57 -18.70
CA GLU A 159 4.78 -10.74 -19.43
C GLU A 159 4.94 -9.26 -19.06
N TRP A 160 5.13 -8.95 -17.79
CA TRP A 160 5.34 -7.56 -17.34
C TRP A 160 6.65 -6.98 -17.89
N ARG A 161 7.72 -7.78 -17.97
CA ARG A 161 8.98 -7.39 -18.60
C ARG A 161 8.83 -7.21 -20.12
N GLU A 162 8.08 -8.09 -20.77
CA GLU A 162 7.84 -8.10 -22.22
C GLU A 162 6.92 -6.97 -22.68
N ARG A 163 5.91 -6.60 -21.87
CA ARG A 163 5.06 -5.42 -22.12
C ARG A 163 5.85 -4.10 -22.11
N GLY A 164 7.12 -4.13 -21.69
CA GLY A 164 7.96 -2.97 -21.56
C GLY A 164 7.53 -2.08 -20.39
N LYS A 165 8.44 -1.25 -19.92
CA LYS A 165 8.07 -0.20 -18.96
C LYS A 165 7.24 0.82 -19.71
N VAL A 166 5.93 0.87 -19.45
CA VAL A 166 5.11 1.99 -19.91
C VAL A 166 5.79 3.28 -19.40
N PRO A 167 6.18 4.20 -20.29
CA PRO A 167 6.83 5.43 -19.85
C PRO A 167 5.92 6.13 -18.85
N ILE A 168 6.48 6.47 -17.69
CA ILE A 168 5.72 7.21 -16.68
C ILE A 168 5.47 8.60 -17.27
N THR A 169 4.21 8.93 -17.53
CA THR A 169 3.85 10.25 -18.05
C THR A 169 4.21 11.35 -17.03
N ALA A 170 4.38 12.59 -17.50
CA ALA A 170 4.71 13.70 -16.61
C ALA A 170 3.66 13.88 -15.48
N GLU A 171 2.38 13.66 -15.78
CA GLU A 171 1.27 13.71 -14.81
C GLU A 171 1.44 12.62 -13.75
N ARG A 172 1.73 11.38 -14.19
CA ARG A 172 1.90 10.24 -13.28
C ARG A 172 3.15 10.42 -12.41
N HIS A 173 4.22 10.98 -12.96
CA HIS A 173 5.42 11.31 -12.21
C HIS A 173 5.13 12.39 -11.15
N ALA A 174 4.48 13.48 -11.55
CA ALA A 174 4.13 14.60 -10.67
C ALA A 174 3.19 14.16 -9.52
N ALA A 175 2.16 13.36 -9.83
CA ALA A 175 1.24 12.85 -8.81
C ALA A 175 1.88 11.87 -7.81
N LEU A 176 2.94 11.15 -8.23
CA LEU A 176 3.65 10.19 -7.40
C LEU A 176 4.76 10.83 -6.55
N PHE A 177 5.58 11.64 -7.18
CA PHE A 177 6.86 12.11 -6.63
C PHE A 177 6.86 13.63 -6.38
N GLY A 178 5.90 14.37 -6.93
CA GLY A 178 5.99 15.81 -7.07
C GLY A 178 6.87 16.22 -8.26
N VAL A 179 7.24 17.50 -8.29
CA VAL A 179 8.20 18.07 -9.23
C VAL A 179 9.19 18.95 -8.46
N ASP A 180 10.41 19.08 -8.99
CA ASP A 180 11.50 19.79 -8.30
C ASP A 180 11.27 21.31 -8.28
N GLU A 181 10.60 21.80 -9.32
CA GLU A 181 10.20 23.19 -9.53
C GLU A 181 9.28 23.72 -8.41
N LEU A 182 8.59 22.83 -7.69
CA LEU A 182 7.70 23.18 -6.56
C LEU A 182 8.27 22.81 -5.19
N LYS A 183 9.58 22.54 -5.07
CA LYS A 183 10.23 22.28 -3.76
C LYS A 183 10.04 23.43 -2.77
N TRP A 184 9.97 24.67 -3.25
CA TRP A 184 9.78 25.85 -2.41
C TRP A 184 8.43 25.86 -1.68
N MET A 185 7.42 25.10 -2.13
CA MET A 185 6.14 24.95 -1.41
C MET A 185 6.24 24.02 -0.18
N GLU A 186 7.34 23.27 0.00
CA GLU A 186 7.50 22.34 1.12
C GLU A 186 7.71 23.04 2.48
N THR A 187 8.15 24.30 2.47
CA THR A 187 8.52 25.06 3.66
C THR A 187 7.39 25.95 4.20
N GLY A 188 6.20 25.93 3.58
CA GLY A 188 5.03 26.72 3.97
C GLY A 188 4.03 25.99 4.89
N ARG A 189 2.98 26.72 5.35
CA ARG A 189 1.91 26.19 6.22
C ARG A 189 1.09 25.06 5.59
N GLN A 190 1.17 24.84 4.28
CA GLN A 190 0.52 23.77 3.53
C GLN A 190 1.49 22.58 3.34
N ALA A 191 1.85 21.96 4.45
CA ALA A 191 2.92 20.97 4.53
C ALA A 191 2.72 19.74 3.62
N VAL A 192 3.74 19.46 2.77
CA VAL A 192 4.22 18.19 2.17
C VAL A 192 3.22 17.34 1.36
N ASN A 193 2.01 17.20 1.85
CA ASN A 193 0.90 16.48 1.24
C ASN A 193 0.28 17.23 0.07
N ASP A 194 0.46 18.55 0.02
CA ASP A 194 -0.04 19.38 -1.06
C ASP A 194 0.92 19.43 -2.25
N ARG A 195 2.22 19.17 -2.05
CA ARG A 195 3.21 19.24 -3.15
C ARG A 195 2.89 18.30 -4.31
N ARG A 196 2.43 17.07 -4.05
CA ARG A 196 2.09 16.11 -5.13
C ARG A 196 0.81 16.51 -5.86
N HIS A 197 -0.13 17.10 -5.13
CA HIS A 197 -1.40 17.58 -5.66
C HIS A 197 -1.16 18.84 -6.51
N ALA A 198 -0.41 19.81 -5.99
CA ALA A 198 0.07 21.01 -6.67
C ALA A 198 0.94 20.67 -7.87
N ALA A 199 1.83 19.68 -7.77
CA ALA A 199 2.65 19.21 -8.89
C ALA A 199 1.80 18.64 -10.03
N LEU A 200 0.80 17.80 -9.72
CA LEU A 200 -0.11 17.32 -10.76
C LEU A 200 -0.86 18.49 -11.40
N PHE A 201 -1.39 19.41 -10.60
CA PHE A 201 -2.08 20.59 -11.11
C PHE A 201 -1.18 21.49 -11.96
N TRP A 202 0.07 21.69 -11.58
CA TRP A 202 1.07 22.44 -12.36
C TRP A 202 1.30 21.81 -13.73
N VAL A 203 1.45 20.48 -13.79
CA VAL A 203 1.57 19.77 -15.08
C VAL A 203 0.28 19.92 -15.91
N LEU A 204 -0.90 19.74 -15.30
CA LEU A 204 -2.19 19.87 -15.99
C LEU A 204 -2.48 21.30 -16.46
N SER A 205 -1.91 22.30 -15.78
CA SER A 205 -2.04 23.72 -16.13
C SER A 205 -1.02 24.17 -17.18
N GLY A 206 -0.27 23.24 -17.78
CA GLY A 206 0.71 23.56 -18.83
C GLY A 206 2.06 24.04 -18.31
N LYS A 207 2.40 23.74 -17.05
CA LYS A 207 3.70 24.07 -16.42
C LYS A 207 4.01 25.58 -16.42
N PRO A 208 3.19 26.41 -15.76
CA PRO A 208 3.48 27.84 -15.64
C PRO A 208 4.85 28.08 -15.00
N GLY A 209 5.50 29.20 -15.31
CA GLY A 209 6.78 29.59 -14.70
C GLY A 209 6.66 29.68 -13.18
N VAL A 210 7.71 29.28 -12.45
CA VAL A 210 7.82 29.32 -10.97
C VAL A 210 9.26 29.60 -10.51
N GLU A 211 10.10 30.14 -11.40
CA GLU A 211 11.53 30.36 -11.11
C GLU A 211 11.71 31.64 -10.29
N THR A 212 10.94 32.67 -10.60
CA THR A 212 10.94 33.98 -9.92
C THR A 212 9.87 34.08 -8.83
N GLU A 213 10.00 35.05 -7.94
CA GLU A 213 9.04 35.23 -6.83
C GLU A 213 7.66 35.66 -7.34
N GLU A 214 7.63 36.52 -8.36
CA GLU A 214 6.40 36.97 -9.02
C GLU A 214 5.64 35.81 -9.66
N GLU A 215 6.37 34.91 -10.32
CA GLU A 215 5.83 33.69 -10.92
C GLU A 215 5.30 32.71 -9.88
N ARG A 216 6.04 32.51 -8.77
CA ARG A 216 5.59 31.65 -7.66
C ARG A 216 4.30 32.16 -7.05
N LYS A 217 4.21 33.47 -6.81
CA LYS A 217 3.00 34.11 -6.29
C LYS A 217 1.81 33.95 -7.26
N ALA A 218 2.04 34.12 -8.56
CA ALA A 218 1.00 33.90 -9.57
C ALA A 218 0.52 32.44 -9.58
N PHE A 219 1.43 31.48 -9.39
CA PHE A 219 1.07 30.07 -9.25
C PHE A 219 0.31 29.78 -7.95
N GLU A 220 0.71 30.37 -6.81
CA GLU A 220 -0.02 30.26 -5.54
C GLU A 220 -1.46 30.76 -5.68
N GLU A 221 -1.68 31.91 -6.32
CA GLU A 221 -3.03 32.44 -6.54
C GLU A 221 -3.89 31.49 -7.40
N LEU A 222 -3.30 30.87 -8.44
CA LEU A 222 -3.97 29.84 -9.24
C LEU A 222 -4.28 28.58 -8.42
N TRP A 223 -3.34 28.19 -7.55
CA TRP A 223 -3.44 27.03 -6.70
C TRP A 223 -4.53 27.19 -5.64
N GLU A 224 -4.52 28.31 -4.92
CA GLU A 224 -5.52 28.66 -3.90
C GLU A 224 -6.92 28.66 -4.51
N LYS A 225 -7.09 29.30 -5.66
CA LYS A 225 -8.37 29.30 -6.39
C LYS A 225 -8.82 27.89 -6.76
N HIS A 226 -7.91 27.04 -7.22
CA HIS A 226 -8.21 25.64 -7.53
C HIS A 226 -8.69 24.86 -6.30
N VAL A 227 -8.02 25.02 -5.16
CA VAL A 227 -8.43 24.40 -3.89
C VAL A 227 -9.79 24.93 -3.42
N GLU A 228 -10.00 26.25 -3.47
CA GLU A 228 -11.26 26.91 -3.10
C GLU A 228 -12.45 26.47 -3.95
N THR A 229 -12.23 26.15 -5.24
CA THR A 229 -13.29 25.63 -6.12
C THR A 229 -13.75 24.20 -5.79
N GLY A 230 -13.20 23.61 -4.73
CA GLY A 230 -13.65 22.33 -4.19
C GLY A 230 -12.97 21.13 -4.84
N CYS A 231 -11.67 21.25 -5.18
CA CYS A 231 -10.91 20.11 -5.67
C CYS A 231 -10.88 18.98 -4.62
N ILE A 232 -11.29 17.78 -5.03
CA ILE A 232 -11.15 16.57 -4.21
C ILE A 232 -9.89 15.83 -4.66
N TRP A 233 -8.82 15.94 -3.88
CA TRP A 233 -7.61 15.17 -4.12
C TRP A 233 -7.77 13.73 -3.63
N ASP A 234 -7.99 12.80 -4.57
CA ASP A 234 -7.97 11.37 -4.27
C ASP A 234 -6.55 10.84 -4.41
N ARG A 235 -5.84 10.68 -3.28
CA ARG A 235 -4.47 10.15 -3.23
C ARG A 235 -4.34 8.73 -3.79
N ARG A 236 -5.35 7.88 -3.57
CA ARG A 236 -5.32 6.48 -4.02
C ARG A 236 -5.45 6.44 -5.54
N LYS A 237 -6.31 7.30 -6.10
CA LYS A 237 -6.55 7.38 -7.54
C LYS A 237 -5.62 8.34 -8.29
N LYS A 238 -4.85 9.17 -7.58
CA LYS A 238 -3.94 10.19 -8.13
C LYS A 238 -4.68 11.17 -9.06
N LYS A 239 -5.90 11.55 -8.66
CA LYS A 239 -6.78 12.42 -9.46
C LYS A 239 -7.00 13.74 -8.75
N CYS A 240 -6.89 14.80 -9.54
CA CYS A 240 -7.18 16.18 -9.21
C CYS A 240 -8.36 16.60 -10.10
N GLY A 241 -9.42 17.19 -9.55
CA GLY A 241 -10.56 17.63 -10.36
C GLY A 241 -11.66 18.37 -9.58
N PRO A 242 -12.37 19.30 -10.23
CA PRO A 242 -13.52 20.00 -9.65
C PRO A 242 -14.85 19.22 -9.75
N ILE A 243 -15.79 19.71 -8.92
CA ILE A 243 -17.24 19.49 -8.78
C ILE A 243 -18.00 19.61 -10.15
N PRO A 244 -19.25 19.09 -10.32
CA PRO A 244 -19.92 18.68 -11.57
C PRO A 244 -19.87 19.64 -12.78
N PRO A 245 -20.03 19.10 -14.02
CA PRO A 245 -19.73 19.77 -15.31
C PRO A 245 -20.53 21.03 -15.65
N GLU A 246 -21.48 21.43 -14.82
CA GLU A 246 -22.43 22.50 -15.08
C GLU A 246 -21.84 23.91 -14.88
N ARG A 247 -20.60 24.01 -14.35
CA ARG A 247 -19.89 25.28 -14.10
C ARG A 247 -18.44 25.30 -14.60
N GLU A 248 -18.11 24.50 -15.62
CA GLU A 248 -16.75 24.42 -16.18
C GLU A 248 -16.44 25.61 -17.14
N PRO A 249 -15.34 26.36 -16.95
CA PRO A 249 -14.83 27.30 -17.95
C PRO A 249 -14.38 26.56 -19.22
N GLU A 250 -14.52 27.20 -20.38
CA GLU A 250 -14.36 26.57 -21.71
C GLU A 250 -12.98 25.92 -21.97
N VAL A 251 -11.93 26.41 -21.31
CA VAL A 251 -10.57 25.84 -21.36
C VAL A 251 -10.53 24.42 -20.79
N TRP A 252 -11.28 24.14 -19.72
CA TRP A 252 -11.35 22.83 -19.06
C TRP A 252 -12.21 21.83 -19.83
N ARG A 253 -13.28 22.32 -20.49
CA ARG A 253 -14.11 21.51 -21.38
C ARG A 253 -13.31 20.97 -22.58
N LYS A 254 -12.39 21.78 -23.13
CA LYS A 254 -11.49 21.37 -24.22
C LYS A 254 -10.48 20.32 -23.75
N ALA A 255 -9.85 20.52 -22.58
CA ALA A 255 -8.91 19.53 -22.02
C ALA A 255 -9.58 18.17 -21.75
N ARG A 256 -10.85 18.15 -21.32
CA ARG A 256 -11.62 16.93 -21.09
C ARG A 256 -11.97 16.18 -22.39
N MET A 257 -12.34 16.90 -23.45
CA MET A 257 -12.58 16.33 -24.78
C MET A 257 -11.36 15.59 -25.34
N TYR A 258 -10.15 16.15 -25.16
CA TYR A 258 -8.92 15.50 -25.61
C TYR A 258 -8.57 14.23 -24.82
N SER A 259 -9.05 14.09 -23.58
CA SER A 259 -8.82 12.88 -22.77
C SER A 259 -9.74 11.70 -23.13
N GLN A 260 -10.91 11.97 -23.73
CA GLN A 260 -11.85 10.93 -24.18
C GLN A 260 -11.51 10.39 -25.57
N LEU A 261 -10.88 11.20 -26.43
CA LEU A 261 -10.43 10.77 -27.77
C LEU A 261 -9.19 9.87 -27.78
N GLN A 262 -8.65 9.49 -26.61
CA GLN A 262 -7.52 8.55 -26.48
C GLN A 262 -7.92 7.17 -25.95
N TRP A 263 -9.22 6.90 -25.81
CA TRP A 263 -9.75 5.61 -25.35
C TRP A 263 -10.84 5.03 -26.27
N ASP A 264 -10.87 5.46 -27.54
CA ASP A 264 -11.47 4.72 -28.66
C ASP A 264 -10.38 4.29 -29.63
#